data_AF-A0AAV2PPD9-F1
#
_entry.id   AF-A0AAV2PPD9-F1
#
_cell.length_a   1.000
_cell.length_b   1.000
_cell.length_c   1.000
_cell.angle_alpha   90.00
_cell.angle_beta   90.00
_cell.angle_gamma   90.00
#
_symmetry.space_group_name_H-M   'P 1'
#
loop_
_entity.id
_entity.type
_entity.pdbx_description
1 polymer ?
#
loop_
_entity_poly.entity_id
_entity_poly.type
_entity_poly.pdbx_seq_one_letter_code
_entity_poly.pdbx_strand_id
1 'polypeptide(L)'
;NYKAMMYMLLVYVGFLLSCAFSEPSPDILHSGYVQNHRNENILPVKEEILCPDPDDIFPCVCSQHHEPDHNSTIDLDCSLIEDVDQLAKVFMADFPKKTFREFTVYNNSAINVLPSGIFHDVTFTSIGIMWGSLEMVEFGSFAGFEGFLEEMIFYQNNLQSIESFPFSELISFVMLNKLDLHGNHFKAMPEMENPALTYLDLRYNPIGWIPASSFMNLPSLKHIYLGETNMEEVKLGTFESLSQLRTIDLTNNKLSNITYGTIATTTDQLLWLDLARNNIQQINPNSITVQNEWLGLNLVSNELKELKETTFRPLLDQGSFLYVEDNPLLCGCDLAWLVRDTTLMDHIDQRATCATGVNLHDLDPQDFQDC
;
A
#
# COMPACT_ATOMS: atom_id res chain seq x y z
N ASN A 1 -25.63 13.20 -13.72
CA ASN A 1 -25.36 13.97 -12.49
C ASN A 1 -23.84 14.20 -12.40
N TYR A 2 -23.34 15.26 -13.04
CA TYR A 2 -21.92 15.46 -13.39
C TYR A 2 -20.98 15.82 -12.23
N LYS A 3 -21.46 15.79 -10.98
CA LYS A 3 -20.67 16.14 -9.78
C LYS A 3 -20.02 14.94 -9.08
N ALA A 4 -20.47 13.71 -9.31
CA ALA A 4 -19.86 12.51 -8.72
C ALA A 4 -18.69 11.96 -9.56
N MET A 5 -18.77 12.09 -10.89
CA MET A 5 -17.73 11.61 -11.81
C MET A 5 -16.45 12.47 -11.81
N MET A 6 -16.53 13.70 -11.27
CA MET A 6 -15.37 14.59 -11.11
C MET A 6 -14.52 14.26 -9.87
N TYR A 7 -15.07 13.52 -8.90
CA TYR A 7 -14.33 13.11 -7.69
C TYR A 7 -13.49 11.83 -7.90
N MET A 8 -13.87 10.97 -8.84
CA MET A 8 -13.11 9.75 -9.18
C MET A 8 -11.91 10.02 -10.12
N LEU A 9 -11.98 11.04 -10.99
CA LEU A 9 -10.86 11.41 -11.87
C LEU A 9 -9.75 12.22 -11.17
N LEU A 10 -10.00 12.77 -9.98
CA LEU A 10 -9.01 13.53 -9.20
C LEU A 10 -8.11 12.64 -8.31
N VAL A 11 -8.46 11.37 -8.11
CA VAL A 11 -7.63 10.44 -7.32
C VAL A 11 -6.63 9.67 -8.19
N TYR A 12 -6.91 9.51 -9.49
CA TYR A 12 -6.04 8.73 -10.40
C TYR A 12 -5.06 9.56 -11.25
N VAL A 13 -5.22 10.90 -11.32
CA VAL A 13 -4.33 11.80 -12.10
C VAL A 13 -3.44 12.67 -11.20
N GLY A 14 -3.62 12.62 -9.89
CA GLY A 14 -2.89 13.43 -8.90
C GLY A 14 -1.47 12.96 -8.53
N PHE A 15 -0.98 11.85 -9.08
CA PHE A 15 0.28 11.23 -8.64
C PHE A 15 1.38 11.08 -9.70
N LEU A 16 1.20 11.61 -10.92
CA LEU A 16 2.19 11.41 -12.00
C LEU A 16 2.62 12.65 -12.81
N LEU A 17 2.28 13.88 -12.40
CA LEU A 17 2.72 15.09 -13.12
C LEU A 17 3.01 16.27 -12.17
N SER A 18 4.23 16.33 -11.67
CA SER A 18 4.89 17.61 -11.35
C SER A 18 6.39 17.51 -11.67
N CYS A 19 6.68 17.39 -12.97
CA CYS A 19 7.99 17.76 -13.49
C CYS A 19 8.25 19.26 -13.24
N ALA A 20 9.45 19.53 -12.74
CA ALA A 20 10.44 20.46 -13.27
C ALA A 20 10.01 21.52 -14.30
N PHE A 21 10.70 22.67 -14.19
CA PHE A 21 10.77 23.84 -15.06
C PHE A 21 9.89 25.04 -14.67
N SER A 22 10.49 25.95 -13.89
CA SER A 22 10.37 27.39 -14.20
C SER A 22 11.73 28.06 -14.03
N GLU A 23 12.29 28.49 -15.16
CA GLU A 23 13.45 29.38 -15.28
C GLU A 23 13.01 30.87 -15.20
N PRO A 24 13.96 31.82 -15.08
CA PRO A 24 13.79 33.05 -14.29
C PRO A 24 13.41 34.28 -15.12
N SER A 25 12.93 35.35 -14.46
CA SER A 25 12.86 36.70 -15.04
C SER A 25 12.77 37.79 -13.93
N PRO A 26 13.18 39.04 -14.18
CA PRO A 26 14.22 39.72 -13.39
C PRO A 26 13.80 41.06 -12.75
N ASP A 27 14.75 41.65 -12.01
CA ASP A 27 14.92 43.07 -11.65
C ASP A 27 13.80 43.82 -10.92
N ILE A 28 14.04 44.16 -9.64
CA ILE A 28 13.97 45.56 -9.15
C ILE A 28 15.07 45.81 -8.11
N LEU A 29 16.05 46.64 -8.51
CA LEU A 29 17.00 47.36 -7.65
C LEU A 29 16.36 48.65 -7.13
N HIS A 30 16.31 48.85 -5.81
CA HIS A 30 16.51 50.14 -5.11
C HIS A 30 16.66 49.87 -3.60
N SER A 31 17.88 49.95 -3.07
CA SER A 31 18.51 51.15 -2.46
C SER A 31 17.80 51.67 -1.20
N GLY A 32 18.45 51.38 -0.05
CA GLY A 32 18.65 52.29 1.09
C GLY A 32 17.43 52.75 1.89
N TYR A 33 17.44 52.48 3.20
CA TYR A 33 17.59 53.54 4.22
C TYR A 33 17.65 52.89 5.60
N VAL A 34 18.76 53.16 6.30
CA VAL A 34 18.92 52.94 7.74
C VAL A 34 17.95 53.85 8.48
N GLN A 35 17.06 53.29 9.30
CA GLN A 35 16.42 53.99 10.41
C GLN A 35 16.45 53.09 11.64
N ASN A 36 17.26 53.52 12.61
CA ASN A 36 17.31 53.01 13.98
C ASN A 36 15.95 53.18 14.66
N HIS A 37 15.34 52.08 15.09
CA HIS A 37 14.54 52.06 16.30
C HIS A 37 15.08 50.96 17.21
N ARG A 38 15.80 51.38 18.26
CA ARG A 38 16.01 50.57 19.46
C ARG A 38 14.66 50.42 20.14
N ASN A 39 14.15 49.19 20.24
CA ASN A 39 13.67 48.65 21.50
C ASN A 39 13.44 47.14 21.41
N GLU A 40 13.85 46.50 22.50
CA GLU A 40 13.65 45.11 22.92
C GLU A 40 14.66 44.05 22.44
N ASN A 41 15.42 43.58 23.43
CA ASN A 41 16.30 42.41 23.40
C ASN A 41 15.47 41.16 23.08
N ILE A 42 15.26 40.88 21.80
CA ILE A 42 15.04 39.51 21.36
C ILE A 42 16.45 38.93 21.19
N LEU A 43 16.92 38.22 22.22
CA LEU A 43 18.01 37.26 22.01
C LEU A 43 17.62 36.42 20.79
N PRO A 44 18.47 36.26 19.76
CA PRO A 44 18.15 35.32 18.70
C PRO A 44 17.91 33.99 19.41
N VAL A 45 16.71 33.41 19.24
CA VAL A 45 16.45 32.05 19.68
C VAL A 45 17.54 31.23 19.02
N LYS A 46 18.45 30.71 19.84
CA LYS A 46 19.56 29.92 19.35
C LYS A 46 18.90 28.68 18.77
N GLU A 47 18.78 28.62 17.44
CA GLU A 47 18.26 27.44 16.75
C GLU A 47 19.00 26.23 17.30
N GLU A 48 18.25 25.29 17.88
CA GLU A 48 18.82 24.07 18.41
C GLU A 48 19.40 23.30 17.23
N ILE A 49 20.71 23.08 17.22
CA ILE A 49 21.35 22.32 16.16
C ILE A 49 20.96 20.86 16.37
N LEU A 50 20.11 20.34 15.48
CA LEU A 50 19.57 18.99 15.58
C LEU A 50 20.37 17.98 14.75
N CYS A 51 20.96 18.42 13.65
CA CYS A 51 21.78 17.59 12.75
C CYS A 51 23.24 17.48 13.23
N PRO A 52 23.90 16.33 12.98
CA PRO A 52 25.34 16.18 13.20
C PRO A 52 26.17 17.04 12.22
N ASP A 53 27.49 17.08 12.43
CA ASP A 53 28.41 17.76 11.51
C ASP A 53 28.36 17.09 10.12
N PRO A 54 28.09 17.83 9.03
CA PRO A 54 28.04 17.27 7.68
C PRO A 54 29.31 16.54 7.24
N ASP A 55 30.49 16.94 7.73
CA ASP A 55 31.75 16.28 7.37
C ASP A 55 31.87 14.89 8.04
N ASP A 56 31.28 14.72 9.23
CA ASP A 56 31.30 13.46 9.98
C ASP A 56 30.31 12.43 9.43
N ILE A 57 29.23 12.88 8.77
CA ILE A 57 28.19 12.01 8.20
C ILE A 57 28.24 11.92 6.67
N PHE A 58 29.19 12.56 6.00
CA PHE A 58 29.32 12.49 4.54
C PHE A 58 29.46 11.04 4.05
N PRO A 59 28.71 10.59 3.03
CA PRO A 59 27.91 11.37 2.07
C PRO A 59 26.41 11.47 2.43
N CYS A 60 26.02 11.10 3.65
CA CYS A 60 24.65 11.28 4.10
C CYS A 60 24.31 12.76 4.31
N VAL A 61 23.05 13.11 4.07
CA VAL A 61 22.52 14.46 4.21
C VAL A 61 21.45 14.47 5.29
N CYS A 62 21.67 15.29 6.32
CA CYS A 62 20.69 15.53 7.37
C CYS A 62 19.85 16.78 7.03
N SER A 63 18.53 16.64 7.07
CA SER A 63 17.58 17.73 6.78
C SER A 63 16.67 17.96 7.98
N GLN A 64 16.44 19.23 8.32
CA GLN A 64 15.52 19.64 9.39
C GLN A 64 14.26 20.27 8.79
N HIS A 65 13.10 19.76 9.16
CA HIS A 65 11.80 20.25 8.74
C HIS A 65 11.10 20.91 9.93
N HIS A 66 10.62 22.14 9.75
CA HIS A 66 9.84 22.85 10.77
C HIS A 66 8.35 22.60 10.54
N GLU A 67 7.72 21.90 11.47
CA GLU A 67 6.27 21.73 11.43
C GLU A 67 5.56 22.98 11.99
N PRO A 68 4.31 23.23 11.54
CA PRO A 68 3.49 24.36 12.02
C PRO A 68 3.29 24.37 13.54
N ASP A 69 3.42 23.21 14.19
CA ASP A 69 3.20 23.01 15.63
C ASP A 69 4.45 23.26 16.49
N HIS A 70 5.47 23.93 15.92
CA HIS A 70 6.77 24.24 16.55
C HIS A 70 7.65 23.03 16.90
N ASN A 71 7.27 21.81 16.49
CA ASN A 71 8.16 20.66 16.54
C ASN A 71 9.00 20.59 15.26
N SER A 72 10.30 20.32 15.38
CA SER A 72 11.15 20.07 14.22
C SER A 72 11.36 18.58 14.05
N THR A 73 11.11 18.07 12.86
CA THR A 73 11.46 16.70 12.46
C THR A 73 12.79 16.71 11.71
N ILE A 74 13.51 15.59 11.77
CA ILE A 74 14.85 15.48 11.22
C ILE A 74 14.95 14.19 10.43
N ASP A 75 15.48 14.29 9.22
CA ASP A 75 15.61 13.16 8.30
C ASP A 75 17.07 12.97 7.90
N LEU A 76 17.43 11.72 7.60
CA LEU A 76 18.77 11.35 7.18
C LEU A 76 18.69 10.57 5.86
N ASP A 77 19.19 11.16 4.79
CA ASP A 77 19.32 10.52 3.47
C ASP A 77 20.75 10.02 3.28
N CYS A 78 20.92 8.72 3.15
CA CYS A 78 22.21 8.04 2.92
C CYS A 78 22.28 7.39 1.54
N SER A 79 21.52 7.87 0.55
CA SER A 79 21.45 7.28 -0.79
C SER A 79 22.79 7.24 -1.55
N LEU A 80 23.74 8.10 -1.16
CA LEU A 80 25.04 8.24 -1.83
C LEU A 80 26.17 7.41 -1.21
N ILE A 81 25.89 6.56 -0.22
CA ILE A 81 26.93 5.72 0.36
C ILE A 81 27.47 4.68 -0.65
N GLU A 82 28.76 4.40 -0.59
CA GLU A 82 29.48 3.53 -1.52
C GLU A 82 29.63 2.09 -1.01
N ASP A 83 29.47 1.87 0.30
CA ASP A 83 29.46 0.55 0.94
C ASP A 83 28.84 0.62 2.36
N VAL A 84 28.56 -0.56 2.94
CA VAL A 84 27.99 -0.68 4.28
C VAL A 84 28.95 -0.22 5.39
N ASP A 85 30.26 -0.26 5.18
CA ASP A 85 31.25 0.20 6.16
C ASP A 85 31.24 1.73 6.28
N GLN A 86 30.95 2.44 5.19
CA GLN A 86 30.73 3.88 5.18
C GLN A 86 29.47 4.23 5.96
N LEU A 87 28.37 3.48 5.79
CA LEU A 87 27.17 3.65 6.60
C LEU A 87 27.44 3.42 8.09
N ALA A 88 28.20 2.38 8.42
CA ALA A 88 28.57 2.11 9.81
C ALA A 88 29.37 3.27 10.43
N LYS A 89 30.31 3.88 9.68
CA LYS A 89 31.05 5.07 10.13
C LYS A 89 30.15 6.27 10.37
N VAL A 90 29.14 6.48 9.53
CA VAL A 90 28.16 7.56 9.72
C VAL A 90 27.52 7.46 11.10
N PHE A 91 27.08 6.26 11.50
CA PHE A 91 26.47 6.04 12.82
C PHE A 91 27.46 5.96 14.00
N MET A 92 28.77 6.08 13.75
CA MET A 92 29.78 6.30 14.78
C MET A 92 30.04 7.79 15.07
N ALA A 93 29.48 8.71 14.27
CA ALA A 93 29.58 10.14 14.47
C ALA A 93 28.83 10.62 15.73
N ASP A 94 29.08 11.86 16.15
CA ASP A 94 28.34 12.49 17.23
C ASP A 94 27.02 13.07 16.73
N PHE A 95 25.90 12.42 17.10
CA PHE A 95 24.56 12.89 16.77
C PHE A 95 23.96 13.71 17.94
N PRO A 96 23.68 15.03 17.75
CA PRO A 96 23.09 15.87 18.78
C PRO A 96 21.71 15.41 19.26
N LYS A 97 20.94 14.80 18.36
CA LYS A 97 19.68 14.10 18.65
C LYS A 97 19.84 12.62 18.32
N LYS A 98 19.15 11.77 19.07
CA LYS A 98 19.18 10.31 18.87
C LYS A 98 17.92 9.76 18.23
N THR A 99 16.91 10.60 18.02
CA THR A 99 15.61 10.21 17.46
C THR A 99 15.34 11.07 16.23
N PHE A 100 15.14 10.41 15.09
CA PHE A 100 14.90 11.01 13.80
C PHE A 100 13.53 10.56 13.28
N ARG A 101 12.97 11.32 12.34
CA ARG A 101 11.72 10.94 11.69
C ARG A 101 12.01 9.86 10.65
N GLU A 102 12.89 10.13 9.69
CA GLU A 102 13.09 9.25 8.54
C GLU A 102 14.56 8.95 8.25
N PHE A 103 14.86 7.69 7.99
CA PHE A 103 16.11 7.25 7.37
C PHE A 103 15.81 6.76 5.96
N THR A 104 16.53 7.26 4.94
CA THR A 104 16.32 6.84 3.55
C THR A 104 17.62 6.44 2.88
N VAL A 105 17.57 5.34 2.14
CA VAL A 105 18.50 4.96 1.09
C VAL A 105 17.69 4.65 -0.16
N TYR A 106 17.81 5.48 -1.18
CA TYR A 106 17.06 5.35 -2.43
C TYR A 106 18.01 5.10 -3.60
N ASN A 107 17.66 4.12 -4.46
CA ASN A 107 18.39 3.83 -5.69
C ASN A 107 19.90 3.61 -5.46
N ASN A 108 20.21 2.82 -4.43
CA ASN A 108 21.57 2.51 -4.03
C ASN A 108 21.83 1.00 -4.16
N SER A 109 22.86 0.64 -4.92
CA SER A 109 23.24 -0.76 -5.14
C SER A 109 24.50 -1.17 -4.35
N ALA A 110 24.93 -0.35 -3.39
CA ALA A 110 26.12 -0.60 -2.58
C ALA A 110 25.80 -1.37 -1.29
N ILE A 111 24.57 -1.25 -0.79
CA ILE A 111 24.11 -1.96 0.41
C ILE A 111 23.41 -3.26 0.01
N ASN A 112 24.12 -4.38 0.17
CA ASN A 112 23.53 -5.71 -0.02
C ASN A 112 23.09 -6.34 1.31
N VAL A 113 23.68 -5.92 2.43
CA VAL A 113 23.34 -6.42 3.77
C VAL A 113 23.19 -5.24 4.71
N LEU A 114 22.11 -5.20 5.48
CA LEU A 114 21.97 -4.32 6.64
C LEU A 114 22.33 -5.14 7.90
N PRO A 115 23.48 -4.88 8.55
CA PRO A 115 23.97 -5.71 9.63
C PRO A 115 23.35 -5.35 10.98
N SER A 116 23.41 -6.30 11.90
CA SER A 116 22.94 -6.10 13.28
C SER A 116 23.59 -4.90 13.95
N GLY A 117 22.79 -4.05 14.61
CA GLY A 117 23.28 -2.90 15.38
C GLY A 117 23.88 -1.74 14.57
N ILE A 118 23.66 -1.70 13.24
CA ILE A 118 24.23 -0.68 12.35
C ILE A 118 23.93 0.76 12.77
N PHE A 119 22.76 1.02 13.37
CA PHE A 119 22.32 2.36 13.77
C PHE A 119 22.81 2.80 15.16
N HIS A 120 23.56 1.94 15.88
CA HIS A 120 24.02 2.22 17.25
C HIS A 120 22.89 2.66 18.19
N ASP A 121 22.88 3.94 18.61
CA ASP A 121 21.89 4.53 19.52
C ASP A 121 20.97 5.54 18.82
N VAL A 122 21.05 5.64 17.49
CA VAL A 122 20.21 6.51 16.66
C VAL A 122 18.99 5.74 16.17
N THR A 123 17.79 6.28 16.37
CA THR A 123 16.52 5.63 16.03
C THR A 123 15.69 6.46 15.07
N PHE A 124 14.79 5.80 14.33
CA PHE A 124 13.94 6.41 13.32
C PHE A 124 12.48 5.98 13.48
N THR A 125 11.53 6.88 13.20
CA THR A 125 10.11 6.52 13.11
C THR A 125 9.77 5.82 11.79
N SER A 126 10.52 6.10 10.72
CA SER A 126 10.37 5.48 9.40
C SER A 126 11.74 5.14 8.82
N ILE A 127 11.86 3.94 8.24
CA ILE A 127 13.07 3.46 7.58
C ILE A 127 12.74 3.03 6.17
N GLY A 128 13.39 3.65 5.19
CA GLY A 128 13.27 3.36 3.78
C GLY A 128 14.59 2.90 3.17
N ILE A 129 14.65 1.68 2.65
CA ILE A 129 15.70 1.27 1.70
C ILE A 129 14.98 0.78 0.44
N MET A 130 15.03 1.55 -0.65
CA MET A 130 14.15 1.34 -1.80
C MET A 130 14.93 1.36 -3.11
N TRP A 131 14.45 0.60 -4.11
CA TRP A 131 15.08 0.54 -5.44
C TRP A 131 16.57 0.16 -5.37
N GLY A 132 16.95 -0.69 -4.42
CA GLY A 132 18.34 -1.04 -4.15
C GLY A 132 18.69 -2.47 -4.55
N SER A 133 19.80 -2.96 -4.00
CA SER A 133 20.25 -4.34 -4.15
C SER A 133 20.28 -5.10 -2.83
N LEU A 134 19.48 -4.67 -1.84
CA LEU A 134 19.48 -5.28 -0.51
C LEU A 134 19.04 -6.74 -0.57
N GLU A 135 19.92 -7.64 -0.16
CA GLU A 135 19.71 -9.10 -0.15
C GLU A 135 19.40 -9.62 1.25
N MET A 136 19.77 -8.88 2.32
CA MET A 136 19.55 -9.30 3.70
C MET A 136 19.41 -8.10 4.65
N VAL A 137 18.42 -8.19 5.53
CA VAL A 137 18.34 -7.41 6.78
C VAL A 137 18.56 -8.39 7.92
N GLU A 138 19.66 -8.22 8.65
CA GLU A 138 20.02 -9.13 9.74
C GLU A 138 19.12 -8.89 10.97
N PHE A 139 18.96 -9.93 11.78
CA PHE A 139 18.33 -9.83 13.10
C PHE A 139 19.07 -8.80 13.97
N GLY A 140 18.34 -7.92 14.65
CA GLY A 140 18.88 -6.86 15.49
C GLY A 140 19.40 -5.65 14.70
N SER A 141 19.16 -5.57 13.39
CA SER A 141 19.47 -4.36 12.61
C SER A 141 18.74 -3.14 13.16
N PHE A 142 17.57 -3.31 13.76
CA PHE A 142 16.72 -2.25 14.33
C PHE A 142 16.64 -2.30 15.86
N ALA A 143 17.67 -2.83 16.53
CA ALA A 143 17.70 -2.87 17.99
C ALA A 143 17.53 -1.46 18.58
N GLY A 144 16.63 -1.30 19.55
CA GLY A 144 16.31 -0.01 20.18
C GLY A 144 15.13 0.74 19.54
N PHE A 145 14.54 0.20 18.46
CA PHE A 145 13.46 0.86 17.73
C PHE A 145 12.06 0.44 18.21
N GLU A 146 11.99 -0.45 19.21
CA GLU A 146 10.78 -1.17 19.64
C GLU A 146 9.61 -0.24 19.98
N GLY A 147 9.90 0.94 20.52
CA GLY A 147 8.89 1.90 20.99
C GLY A 147 8.50 3.02 20.03
N PHE A 148 9.12 3.13 18.85
CA PHE A 148 9.00 4.34 18.00
C PHE A 148 8.88 4.06 16.51
N LEU A 149 9.30 2.88 16.03
CA LEU A 149 9.24 2.57 14.61
C LEU A 149 7.81 2.36 14.16
N GLU A 150 7.37 3.19 13.24
CA GLU A 150 6.02 3.23 12.67
C GLU A 150 5.98 2.60 11.27
N GLU A 151 7.03 2.79 10.47
CA GLU A 151 7.06 2.33 9.08
C GLU A 151 8.38 1.65 8.70
N MET A 152 8.26 0.47 8.06
CA MET A 152 9.36 -0.23 7.42
C MET A 152 9.09 -0.32 5.91
N ILE A 153 9.96 0.27 5.10
CA ILE A 153 9.80 0.41 3.64
C ILE A 153 11.04 -0.17 2.94
N PHE A 154 10.92 -1.39 2.41
CA PHE A 154 12.03 -2.16 1.84
C PHE A 154 11.75 -2.65 0.41
N TYR A 155 10.93 -1.91 -0.32
CA TYR A 155 10.44 -2.34 -1.62
C TYR A 155 11.47 -2.21 -2.76
N GLN A 156 11.30 -2.99 -3.83
CA GLN A 156 12.18 -3.00 -5.01
C GLN A 156 13.65 -3.27 -4.61
N ASN A 157 13.88 -4.38 -3.90
CA ASN A 157 15.19 -4.88 -3.50
C ASN A 157 15.36 -6.36 -3.91
N ASN A 158 16.39 -7.02 -3.39
CA ASN A 158 16.77 -8.38 -3.72
C ASN A 158 16.49 -9.38 -2.57
N LEU A 159 15.57 -9.09 -1.65
CA LEU A 159 15.21 -9.99 -0.56
C LEU A 159 14.52 -11.25 -1.12
N GLN A 160 15.06 -12.44 -0.86
CA GLN A 160 14.66 -13.67 -1.55
C GLN A 160 14.01 -14.72 -0.64
N SER A 161 14.44 -14.79 0.62
CA SER A 161 14.04 -15.83 1.56
C SER A 161 13.30 -15.21 2.73
N ILE A 162 12.43 -15.95 3.39
CA ILE A 162 11.88 -15.51 4.68
C ILE A 162 12.97 -15.27 5.75
N GLU A 163 14.17 -15.81 5.54
CA GLU A 163 15.35 -15.57 6.38
C GLU A 163 16.11 -14.27 6.02
N SER A 164 15.85 -13.65 4.87
CA SER A 164 16.52 -12.39 4.49
C SER A 164 15.91 -11.14 5.16
N PHE A 165 14.89 -11.30 5.98
CA PHE A 165 14.26 -10.20 6.71
C PHE A 165 13.81 -10.68 8.11
N PRO A 166 13.95 -9.87 9.17
CA PRO A 166 13.74 -10.33 10.54
C PRO A 166 12.25 -10.29 10.94
N PHE A 167 11.40 -11.09 10.28
CA PHE A 167 9.95 -11.12 10.55
C PHE A 167 9.61 -11.47 12.02
N SER A 168 10.46 -12.24 12.70
CA SER A 168 10.27 -12.59 14.11
C SER A 168 10.47 -11.41 15.08
N GLU A 169 11.17 -10.35 14.67
CA GLU A 169 11.33 -9.14 15.49
C GLU A 169 10.12 -8.21 15.40
N LEU A 170 9.24 -8.41 14.41
CA LEU A 170 8.10 -7.53 14.19
C LEU A 170 7.24 -7.39 15.43
N ILE A 171 7.09 -8.45 16.23
CA ILE A 171 6.29 -8.43 17.46
C ILE A 171 6.76 -7.38 18.48
N SER A 172 8.05 -7.02 18.45
CA SER A 172 8.64 -6.06 19.38
C SER A 172 8.38 -4.60 19.00
N PHE A 173 8.07 -4.30 17.73
CA PHE A 173 7.80 -2.92 17.27
C PHE A 173 6.33 -2.56 17.51
N VAL A 174 6.03 -2.05 18.70
CA VAL A 174 4.65 -1.82 19.17
C VAL A 174 3.93 -0.65 18.49
N MET A 175 4.68 0.18 17.76
CA MET A 175 4.16 1.32 16.97
C MET A 175 4.08 1.03 15.47
N LEU A 176 4.59 -0.13 15.01
CA LEU A 176 4.70 -0.44 13.59
C LEU A 176 3.32 -0.57 12.97
N ASN A 177 2.97 0.37 12.11
CA ASN A 177 1.67 0.42 11.44
C ASN A 177 1.75 0.02 9.96
N LYS A 178 2.95 0.09 9.34
CA LYS A 178 3.16 -0.16 7.92
C LYS A 178 4.41 -1.00 7.65
N LEU A 179 4.22 -2.07 6.88
CA LEU A 179 5.29 -2.88 6.31
C LEU A 179 5.11 -2.96 4.80
N ASP A 180 6.06 -2.39 4.06
CA ASP A 180 6.09 -2.43 2.60
C ASP A 180 7.33 -3.18 2.10
N LEU A 181 7.10 -4.34 1.49
CA LEU A 181 8.10 -5.27 0.99
C LEU A 181 7.86 -5.61 -0.49
N HIS A 182 7.09 -4.78 -1.22
CA HIS A 182 6.73 -5.11 -2.60
C HIS A 182 7.96 -5.13 -3.53
N GLY A 183 7.90 -5.87 -4.63
CA GLY A 183 8.99 -5.92 -5.62
C GLY A 183 10.28 -6.54 -5.07
N ASN A 184 10.16 -7.49 -4.15
CA ASN A 184 11.25 -8.36 -3.74
C ASN A 184 11.07 -9.75 -4.41
N HIS A 185 11.78 -10.77 -3.93
CA HIS A 185 11.79 -12.10 -4.51
C HIS A 185 11.32 -13.18 -3.53
N PHE A 186 10.47 -12.82 -2.56
CA PHE A 186 9.94 -13.78 -1.59
C PHE A 186 9.12 -14.87 -2.30
N LYS A 187 9.54 -16.13 -2.14
CA LYS A 187 8.86 -17.31 -2.72
C LYS A 187 7.87 -17.99 -1.78
N ALA A 188 7.76 -17.52 -0.55
CA ALA A 188 6.89 -18.07 0.47
C ALA A 188 6.38 -16.94 1.35
N MET A 189 5.15 -17.10 1.84
CA MET A 189 4.55 -16.19 2.80
C MET A 189 5.25 -16.31 4.15
N PRO A 190 5.82 -15.23 4.71
CA PRO A 190 6.45 -15.26 6.03
C PRO A 190 5.42 -15.43 7.15
N GLU A 191 5.81 -16.09 8.24
CA GLU A 191 5.07 -16.02 9.49
C GLU A 191 5.36 -14.67 10.15
N MET A 192 4.32 -13.97 10.55
CA MET A 192 4.42 -12.62 11.13
C MET A 192 3.48 -12.51 12.33
N GLU A 193 3.96 -11.81 13.35
CA GLU A 193 3.17 -11.42 14.51
C GLU A 193 3.48 -9.97 14.82
N ASN A 194 2.45 -9.12 14.73
CA ASN A 194 2.53 -7.73 15.14
C ASN A 194 1.10 -7.21 15.39
N PRO A 195 0.74 -6.85 16.63
CA PRO A 195 -0.61 -6.41 16.96
C PRO A 195 -0.93 -4.98 16.50
N ALA A 196 0.06 -4.18 16.10
CA ALA A 196 -0.10 -2.79 15.67
C ALA A 196 -0.20 -2.64 14.14
N LEU A 197 0.26 -3.64 13.37
CA LEU A 197 0.38 -3.57 11.92
C LEU A 197 -0.99 -3.40 11.26
N THR A 198 -1.13 -2.35 10.46
CA THR A 198 -2.38 -2.00 9.77
C THR A 198 -2.29 -2.10 8.25
N TYR A 199 -1.08 -2.01 7.70
CA TYR A 199 -0.79 -2.01 6.28
C TYR A 199 0.32 -3.02 5.97
N LEU A 200 0.03 -3.93 5.05
CA LEU A 200 1.00 -4.91 4.54
C LEU A 200 0.98 -4.92 3.01
N ASP A 201 2.13 -4.64 2.41
CA ASP A 201 2.32 -4.75 0.97
C ASP A 201 3.41 -5.77 0.64
N LEU A 202 2.99 -6.82 -0.06
CA LEU A 202 3.84 -7.92 -0.55
C LEU A 202 3.70 -8.08 -2.06
N ARG A 203 3.16 -7.08 -2.78
CA ARG A 203 2.97 -7.15 -4.23
C ARG A 203 4.26 -7.46 -4.97
N TYR A 204 4.16 -8.02 -6.16
CA TYR A 204 5.31 -8.32 -7.02
C TYR A 204 6.36 -9.23 -6.35
N ASN A 205 5.95 -10.11 -5.44
CA ASN A 205 6.77 -11.17 -4.88
C ASN A 205 6.24 -12.53 -5.34
N PRO A 206 7.06 -13.47 -5.84
CA PRO A 206 6.60 -14.76 -6.36
C PRO A 206 6.18 -15.77 -5.26
N ILE A 207 5.33 -15.37 -4.32
CA ILE A 207 4.90 -16.12 -3.13
C ILE A 207 4.13 -17.40 -3.49
N GLY A 208 3.23 -17.32 -4.46
CA GLY A 208 2.44 -18.43 -5.00
C GLY A 208 1.35 -18.98 -4.07
N TRP A 209 1.57 -19.01 -2.76
CA TRP A 209 0.64 -19.60 -1.80
C TRP A 209 0.64 -18.90 -0.44
N ILE A 210 -0.55 -18.75 0.15
CA ILE A 210 -0.78 -18.17 1.47
C ILE A 210 -1.42 -19.21 2.40
N PRO A 211 -0.76 -19.62 3.48
CA PRO A 211 -1.39 -20.38 4.56
C PRO A 211 -2.62 -19.66 5.13
N ALA A 212 -3.68 -20.40 5.47
CA ALA A 212 -4.88 -19.82 6.09
C ALA A 212 -4.57 -19.12 7.44
N SER A 213 -3.46 -19.50 8.09
CA SER A 213 -2.99 -18.96 9.36
C SER A 213 -2.18 -17.66 9.23
N SER A 214 -1.80 -17.23 8.03
CA SER A 214 -0.79 -16.18 7.82
C SER A 214 -1.14 -14.82 8.42
N PHE A 215 -2.43 -14.53 8.61
CA PHE A 215 -2.88 -13.24 9.15
C PHE A 215 -3.48 -13.32 10.56
N MET A 216 -3.54 -14.52 11.18
CA MET A 216 -4.20 -14.70 12.49
C MET A 216 -3.55 -13.88 13.62
N ASN A 217 -2.24 -13.63 13.51
CA ASN A 217 -1.46 -12.87 14.50
C ASN A 217 -1.27 -11.40 14.12
N LEU A 218 -2.10 -10.88 13.21
CA LEU A 218 -2.09 -9.50 12.72
C LEU A 218 -3.48 -8.85 12.88
N PRO A 219 -4.01 -8.77 14.12
CA PRO A 219 -5.41 -8.44 14.39
C PRO A 219 -5.85 -7.03 13.97
N SER A 220 -4.89 -6.12 13.77
CA SER A 220 -5.14 -4.72 13.41
C SER A 220 -5.03 -4.45 11.90
N LEU A 221 -4.79 -5.48 11.07
CA LEU A 221 -4.65 -5.29 9.63
C LEU A 221 -5.93 -4.72 9.00
N LYS A 222 -5.72 -3.67 8.21
CA LYS A 222 -6.76 -2.94 7.45
C LYS A 222 -6.54 -3.06 5.95
N HIS A 223 -5.29 -3.09 5.50
CA HIS A 223 -4.96 -3.11 4.09
C HIS A 223 -3.95 -4.21 3.80
N ILE A 224 -4.32 -5.11 2.88
CA ILE A 224 -3.48 -6.22 2.43
C ILE A 224 -3.34 -6.13 0.92
N TYR A 225 -2.09 -6.03 0.44
CA TYR A 225 -1.76 -5.99 -0.97
C TYR A 225 -0.92 -7.20 -1.38
N LEU A 226 -1.50 -8.04 -2.24
CA LEU A 226 -0.95 -9.33 -2.69
C LEU A 226 -1.09 -9.48 -4.21
N GLY A 227 -1.23 -8.38 -4.94
CA GLY A 227 -1.23 -8.35 -6.39
C GLY A 227 0.11 -8.81 -7.00
N GLU A 228 0.06 -9.47 -8.15
CA GLU A 228 1.25 -10.02 -8.84
C GLU A 228 2.09 -10.98 -7.98
N THR A 229 1.45 -11.82 -7.18
CA THR A 229 2.15 -12.80 -6.33
C THR A 229 2.10 -14.24 -6.83
N ASN A 230 1.63 -14.45 -8.05
CA ASN A 230 1.45 -15.77 -8.68
C ASN A 230 0.47 -16.70 -7.94
N MET A 231 -0.46 -16.16 -7.15
CA MET A 231 -1.42 -16.98 -6.41
C MET A 231 -2.39 -17.71 -7.34
N GLU A 232 -2.57 -19.00 -7.12
CA GLU A 232 -3.55 -19.82 -7.85
C GLU A 232 -4.82 -20.09 -7.03
N GLU A 233 -4.72 -20.00 -5.70
CA GLU A 233 -5.83 -20.20 -4.77
C GLU A 233 -5.71 -19.32 -3.53
N VAL A 234 -6.86 -19.01 -2.93
CA VAL A 234 -6.97 -18.45 -1.58
C VAL A 234 -7.68 -19.49 -0.71
N LYS A 235 -7.09 -19.86 0.42
CA LYS A 235 -7.66 -20.88 1.31
C LYS A 235 -8.84 -20.31 2.12
N LEU A 236 -9.79 -21.18 2.43
CA LEU A 236 -10.88 -20.90 3.36
C LEU A 236 -10.32 -20.36 4.69
N GLY A 237 -10.91 -19.29 5.21
CA GLY A 237 -10.55 -18.72 6.51
C GLY A 237 -9.35 -17.78 6.51
N THR A 238 -8.69 -17.57 5.35
CA THR A 238 -7.48 -16.72 5.25
C THR A 238 -7.70 -15.30 5.83
N PHE A 239 -8.88 -14.71 5.61
CA PHE A 239 -9.21 -13.35 6.06
C PHE A 239 -10.19 -13.31 7.24
N GLU A 240 -10.60 -14.46 7.78
CA GLU A 240 -11.74 -14.55 8.72
C GLU A 240 -11.45 -13.87 10.06
N SER A 241 -10.20 -13.88 10.52
CA SER A 241 -9.75 -13.29 11.78
C SER A 241 -9.59 -11.76 11.74
N LEU A 242 -9.66 -11.15 10.55
CA LEU A 242 -9.33 -9.74 10.35
C LEU A 242 -10.54 -8.82 10.52
N SER A 243 -10.86 -8.52 11.77
CA SER A 243 -12.04 -7.71 12.13
C SER A 243 -11.99 -6.25 11.67
N GLN A 244 -10.81 -5.72 11.34
CA GLN A 244 -10.62 -4.33 10.90
C GLN A 244 -10.34 -4.18 9.40
N LEU A 245 -10.45 -5.27 8.64
CA LEU A 245 -10.05 -5.31 7.24
C LEU A 245 -10.90 -4.35 6.39
N ARG A 246 -10.23 -3.57 5.53
CA ARG A 246 -10.84 -2.56 4.65
C ARG A 246 -10.55 -2.80 3.19
N THR A 247 -9.36 -3.31 2.88
CA THR A 247 -8.90 -3.49 1.50
C THR A 247 -8.18 -4.81 1.36
N ILE A 248 -8.58 -5.56 0.35
CA ILE A 248 -7.88 -6.76 -0.12
C ILE A 248 -7.57 -6.54 -1.61
N ASP A 249 -6.29 -6.51 -1.97
CA ASP A 249 -5.82 -6.49 -3.35
C ASP A 249 -5.20 -7.86 -3.72
N LEU A 250 -5.85 -8.56 -4.64
CA LEU A 250 -5.43 -9.84 -5.23
C LEU A 250 -5.27 -9.71 -6.76
N THR A 251 -5.02 -8.50 -7.26
CA THR A 251 -4.93 -8.22 -8.71
C THR A 251 -3.81 -9.00 -9.40
N ASN A 252 -3.95 -9.26 -10.69
CA ASN A 252 -2.87 -9.84 -11.51
C ASN A 252 -2.29 -11.15 -10.92
N ASN A 253 -3.16 -12.01 -10.39
CA ASN A 253 -2.81 -13.36 -9.95
C ASN A 253 -3.34 -14.40 -10.96
N LYS A 254 -3.36 -15.66 -10.57
CA LYS A 254 -3.79 -16.80 -11.42
C LYS A 254 -5.03 -17.49 -10.84
N LEU A 255 -5.85 -16.74 -10.10
CA LEU A 255 -7.06 -17.29 -9.48
C LEU A 255 -8.04 -17.69 -10.58
N SER A 256 -8.50 -18.94 -10.57
CA SER A 256 -9.38 -19.49 -11.61
C SER A 256 -10.82 -19.66 -11.17
N ASN A 257 -11.05 -19.93 -9.88
CA ASN A 257 -12.38 -20.12 -9.29
C ASN A 257 -12.41 -19.54 -7.88
N ILE A 258 -13.49 -18.85 -7.53
CA ILE A 258 -13.73 -18.39 -6.15
C ILE A 258 -14.79 -19.31 -5.53
N THR A 259 -14.33 -20.16 -4.62
CA THR A 259 -15.15 -21.23 -4.03
C THR A 259 -15.78 -20.82 -2.71
N TYR A 260 -16.67 -21.64 -2.17
CA TYR A 260 -17.40 -21.37 -0.94
C TYR A 260 -16.48 -20.90 0.20
N GLY A 261 -16.80 -19.75 0.80
CA GLY A 261 -16.07 -19.14 1.91
C GLY A 261 -14.62 -18.70 1.61
N THR A 262 -14.17 -18.74 0.34
CA THR A 262 -12.81 -18.33 -0.03
C THR A 262 -12.52 -16.89 0.42
N ILE A 263 -13.49 -15.99 0.25
CA ILE A 263 -13.43 -14.62 0.77
C ILE A 263 -14.56 -14.43 1.79
N ALA A 264 -14.44 -15.13 2.92
CA ALA A 264 -15.29 -14.93 4.07
C ALA A 264 -14.61 -13.98 5.07
N THR A 265 -15.30 -12.91 5.43
CA THR A 265 -14.81 -11.95 6.43
C THR A 265 -15.82 -11.77 7.55
N THR A 266 -15.33 -11.57 8.77
CA THR A 266 -16.18 -11.23 9.93
C THR A 266 -16.35 -9.73 10.13
N THR A 267 -15.66 -8.92 9.32
CA THR A 267 -15.68 -7.45 9.43
C THR A 267 -16.89 -6.83 8.72
N ASP A 268 -17.35 -5.71 9.28
CA ASP A 268 -18.31 -4.78 8.68
C ASP A 268 -17.62 -3.57 8.00
N GLN A 269 -16.28 -3.60 7.88
CA GLN A 269 -15.48 -2.48 7.37
C GLN A 269 -14.86 -2.72 5.99
N LEU A 270 -15.09 -3.87 5.34
CA LEU A 270 -14.45 -4.19 4.06
C LEU A 270 -15.02 -3.33 2.92
N LEU A 271 -14.25 -2.35 2.44
CA LEU A 271 -14.70 -1.41 1.41
C LEU A 271 -14.33 -1.84 -0.01
N TRP A 272 -13.21 -2.55 -0.17
CA TRP A 272 -12.65 -2.87 -1.49
C TRP A 272 -12.08 -4.28 -1.54
N LEU A 273 -12.57 -5.06 -2.50
CA LEU A 273 -12.03 -6.36 -2.87
C LEU A 273 -11.64 -6.32 -4.35
N ASP A 274 -10.32 -6.35 -4.60
CA ASP A 274 -9.78 -6.34 -5.94
C ASP A 274 -9.34 -7.72 -6.40
N LEU A 275 -10.04 -8.26 -7.39
CA LEU A 275 -9.79 -9.53 -8.05
C LEU A 275 -9.51 -9.32 -9.55
N ALA A 276 -9.24 -8.09 -9.99
CA ALA A 276 -9.03 -7.80 -11.39
C ALA A 276 -7.82 -8.53 -11.97
N ARG A 277 -7.85 -8.80 -13.28
CA ARG A 277 -6.73 -9.40 -14.03
C ARG A 277 -6.32 -10.77 -13.48
N ASN A 278 -7.31 -11.60 -13.18
CA ASN A 278 -7.13 -13.01 -12.84
C ASN A 278 -7.70 -13.90 -13.97
N ASN A 279 -7.77 -15.21 -13.74
CA ASN A 279 -8.35 -16.19 -14.68
C ASN A 279 -9.73 -16.66 -14.21
N ILE A 280 -10.48 -15.82 -13.48
CA ILE A 280 -11.70 -16.26 -12.78
C ILE A 280 -12.78 -16.58 -13.80
N GLN A 281 -13.17 -17.85 -13.88
CA GLN A 281 -14.24 -18.33 -14.76
C GLN A 281 -15.57 -18.46 -14.03
N GLN A 282 -15.52 -18.76 -12.72
CA GLN A 282 -16.71 -19.00 -11.90
C GLN A 282 -16.52 -18.48 -10.47
N ILE A 283 -17.60 -17.93 -9.94
CA ILE A 283 -17.75 -17.53 -8.54
C ILE A 283 -18.96 -18.26 -7.98
N ASN A 284 -18.74 -19.13 -7.00
CA ASN A 284 -19.81 -19.92 -6.39
C ASN A 284 -20.67 -19.07 -5.44
N PRO A 285 -21.94 -19.44 -5.22
CA PRO A 285 -22.75 -18.82 -4.17
C PRO A 285 -22.07 -18.90 -2.80
N ASN A 286 -22.18 -17.84 -2.00
CA ASN A 286 -21.58 -17.70 -0.67
C ASN A 286 -20.03 -17.83 -0.64
N SER A 287 -19.37 -17.65 -1.79
CA SER A 287 -17.91 -17.62 -1.86
C SER A 287 -17.31 -16.32 -1.32
N ILE A 288 -18.04 -15.22 -1.52
CA ILE A 288 -17.78 -13.90 -0.96
C ILE A 288 -18.87 -13.64 0.07
N THR A 289 -18.49 -13.58 1.35
CA THR A 289 -19.41 -13.29 2.45
C THR A 289 -18.87 -12.13 3.25
N VAL A 290 -19.57 -11.00 3.14
CA VAL A 290 -19.23 -9.73 3.78
C VAL A 290 -20.43 -9.22 4.59
N GLN A 291 -20.19 -8.40 5.61
CA GLN A 291 -21.23 -7.93 6.53
C GLN A 291 -21.60 -6.45 6.34
N ASN A 292 -21.07 -5.78 5.32
CA ASN A 292 -21.15 -4.34 5.16
C ASN A 292 -22.08 -3.90 4.02
N GLU A 293 -22.65 -2.70 4.15
CA GLU A 293 -23.64 -2.13 3.21
C GLU A 293 -23.03 -1.52 1.93
N TRP A 294 -21.73 -1.73 1.67
CA TRP A 294 -21.07 -1.17 0.48
C TRP A 294 -19.69 -1.81 0.23
N LEU A 295 -19.63 -2.79 -0.67
CA LEU A 295 -18.37 -3.37 -1.17
C LEU A 295 -18.14 -2.97 -2.63
N GLY A 296 -17.01 -2.35 -2.93
CA GLY A 296 -16.49 -2.30 -4.29
C GLY A 296 -15.83 -3.64 -4.63
N LEU A 297 -16.46 -4.42 -5.51
CA LEU A 297 -15.93 -5.70 -5.99
C LEU A 297 -15.44 -5.54 -7.43
N ASN A 298 -14.12 -5.55 -7.57
CA ASN A 298 -13.47 -5.40 -8.86
C ASN A 298 -13.14 -6.78 -9.46
N LEU A 299 -13.80 -7.11 -10.56
CA LEU A 299 -13.65 -8.35 -11.34
C LEU A 299 -13.19 -8.05 -12.78
N VAL A 300 -12.69 -6.84 -13.04
CA VAL A 300 -12.25 -6.40 -14.37
C VAL A 300 -11.20 -7.35 -14.96
N SER A 301 -11.28 -7.61 -16.26
CA SER A 301 -10.33 -8.46 -16.98
C SER A 301 -10.21 -9.87 -16.38
N ASN A 302 -11.33 -10.59 -16.31
CA ASN A 302 -11.38 -12.01 -15.92
C ASN A 302 -12.03 -12.84 -17.05
N GLU A 303 -12.39 -14.09 -16.77
CA GLU A 303 -12.94 -15.03 -17.74
C GLU A 303 -14.43 -15.36 -17.46
N LEU A 304 -15.14 -14.46 -16.77
CA LEU A 304 -16.54 -14.66 -16.41
C LEU A 304 -17.42 -14.64 -17.66
N LYS A 305 -18.26 -15.67 -17.81
CA LYS A 305 -19.24 -15.77 -18.90
C LYS A 305 -20.65 -15.39 -18.47
N GLU A 306 -20.93 -15.38 -17.17
CA GLU A 306 -22.27 -15.20 -16.63
C GLU A 306 -22.19 -14.51 -15.27
N LEU A 307 -23.17 -13.65 -14.99
CA LEU A 307 -23.40 -13.08 -13.67
C LEU A 307 -24.56 -13.82 -13.02
N LYS A 308 -24.29 -14.95 -12.35
CA LYS A 308 -25.33 -15.77 -11.72
C LYS A 308 -26.06 -15.01 -10.61
N GLU A 309 -27.39 -15.00 -10.69
CA GLU A 309 -28.25 -14.38 -9.68
C GLU A 309 -27.93 -14.88 -8.26
N THR A 310 -27.78 -16.20 -8.10
CA THR A 310 -27.49 -16.84 -6.81
C THR A 310 -26.15 -16.43 -6.20
N THR A 311 -25.23 -15.90 -7.00
CA THR A 311 -23.92 -15.41 -6.55
C THR A 311 -23.95 -13.91 -6.27
N PHE A 312 -24.46 -13.10 -7.21
CA PHE A 312 -24.29 -11.65 -7.18
C PHE A 312 -25.46 -10.90 -6.54
N ARG A 313 -26.69 -11.42 -6.62
CA ARG A 313 -27.86 -10.74 -6.05
C ARG A 313 -27.71 -10.45 -4.55
N PRO A 314 -27.23 -11.38 -3.70
CA PRO A 314 -27.01 -11.09 -2.28
C PRO A 314 -26.03 -9.94 -2.01
N LEU A 315 -25.03 -9.74 -2.89
CA LEU A 315 -24.06 -8.65 -2.77
C LEU A 315 -24.67 -7.31 -3.22
N LEU A 316 -25.40 -7.33 -4.34
CA LEU A 316 -26.05 -6.14 -4.89
C LEU A 316 -27.19 -5.64 -4.00
N ASP A 317 -28.00 -6.54 -3.44
CA ASP A 317 -29.08 -6.21 -2.49
C ASP A 317 -28.53 -5.53 -1.22
N GLN A 318 -27.26 -5.77 -0.87
CA GLN A 318 -26.55 -5.11 0.23
C GLN A 318 -25.92 -3.77 -0.15
N GLY A 319 -26.01 -3.35 -1.42
CA GLY A 319 -25.44 -2.08 -1.89
C GLY A 319 -24.05 -2.18 -2.49
N SER A 320 -23.51 -3.38 -2.71
CA SER A 320 -22.20 -3.58 -3.35
C SER A 320 -22.20 -3.05 -4.79
N PHE A 321 -21.04 -2.62 -5.27
CA PHE A 321 -20.83 -2.14 -6.62
C PHE A 321 -19.88 -3.07 -7.37
N LEU A 322 -20.23 -3.48 -8.59
CA LEU A 322 -19.48 -4.46 -9.38
C LEU A 322 -18.79 -3.79 -10.58
N TYR A 323 -17.50 -4.06 -10.72
CA TYR A 323 -16.72 -3.75 -11.92
C TYR A 323 -16.45 -5.08 -12.64
N VAL A 324 -16.99 -5.24 -13.85
CA VAL A 324 -16.97 -6.51 -14.62
C VAL A 324 -16.49 -6.31 -16.06
N GLU A 325 -15.88 -5.16 -16.34
CA GLU A 325 -15.31 -4.82 -17.64
C GLU A 325 -14.32 -5.89 -18.11
N ASP A 326 -14.16 -6.01 -19.43
CA ASP A 326 -13.23 -6.96 -20.05
C ASP A 326 -13.45 -8.43 -19.63
N ASN A 327 -14.70 -8.83 -19.37
CA ASN A 327 -15.11 -10.22 -19.21
C ASN A 327 -15.93 -10.70 -20.43
N PRO A 328 -15.82 -11.97 -20.86
CA PRO A 328 -16.59 -12.53 -21.98
C PRO A 328 -18.05 -12.85 -21.60
N LEU A 329 -18.78 -11.87 -21.05
CA LEU A 329 -20.15 -12.03 -20.55
C LEU A 329 -21.15 -12.36 -21.66
N LEU A 330 -21.87 -13.47 -21.51
CA LEU A 330 -22.97 -13.87 -22.37
C LEU A 330 -24.27 -13.21 -21.87
N CYS A 331 -24.65 -12.09 -22.49
CA CYS A 331 -25.86 -11.35 -22.15
C CYS A 331 -27.13 -11.99 -22.73
N GLY A 332 -27.41 -13.25 -22.36
CA GLY A 332 -28.65 -13.97 -22.67
C GLY A 332 -29.62 -14.01 -21.50
N CYS A 333 -30.57 -14.96 -21.50
CA CYS A 333 -31.57 -15.08 -20.43
C CYS A 333 -30.98 -15.21 -19.01
N ASP A 334 -29.77 -15.73 -18.86
CA ASP A 334 -29.11 -15.85 -17.56
C ASP A 334 -28.78 -14.48 -16.92
N LEU A 335 -28.80 -13.39 -17.70
CA LEU A 335 -28.63 -12.01 -17.24
C LEU A 335 -29.97 -11.28 -17.03
N ALA A 336 -31.10 -11.90 -17.36
CA ALA A 336 -32.42 -11.25 -17.34
C ALA A 336 -32.79 -10.68 -15.97
N TRP A 337 -32.39 -11.36 -14.88
CA TRP A 337 -32.64 -10.91 -13.51
C TRP A 337 -32.01 -9.54 -13.21
N LEU A 338 -30.86 -9.24 -13.82
CA LEU A 338 -30.13 -7.99 -13.63
C LEU A 338 -30.66 -6.89 -14.56
N VAL A 339 -30.89 -7.21 -15.84
CA VAL A 339 -31.37 -6.23 -16.85
C VAL A 339 -32.78 -5.74 -16.53
N ARG A 340 -33.65 -6.62 -16.01
CA ARG A 340 -35.05 -6.26 -15.69
C ARG A 340 -35.19 -5.43 -14.42
N ASP A 341 -34.16 -5.39 -13.58
CA ASP A 341 -34.15 -4.60 -12.35
C ASP A 341 -33.19 -3.40 -12.51
N THR A 342 -33.75 -2.24 -12.86
CA THR A 342 -32.95 -1.03 -13.06
C THR A 342 -32.23 -0.59 -11.79
N THR A 343 -32.72 -0.95 -10.61
CA THR A 343 -32.06 -0.59 -9.35
C THR A 343 -30.79 -1.40 -9.15
N LEU A 344 -30.77 -2.67 -9.54
CA LEU A 344 -29.57 -3.50 -9.49
C LEU A 344 -28.57 -3.11 -10.59
N MET A 345 -29.05 -2.67 -11.75
CA MET A 345 -28.18 -2.21 -12.85
C MET A 345 -27.35 -0.97 -12.45
N ASP A 346 -27.89 -0.05 -11.63
CA ASP A 346 -27.16 1.12 -11.13
C ASP A 346 -25.92 0.77 -10.29
N HIS A 347 -25.82 -0.48 -9.82
CA HIS A 347 -24.69 -1.01 -9.06
C HIS A 347 -23.61 -1.68 -9.94
N ILE A 348 -23.76 -1.63 -11.27
CA ILE A 348 -22.80 -2.17 -12.22
C ILE A 348 -22.05 -1.01 -12.89
N ASP A 349 -20.73 -1.11 -13.05
CA ASP A 349 -19.95 -0.07 -13.74
C ASP A 349 -20.51 0.22 -15.13
N GLN A 350 -20.53 1.52 -15.49
CA GLN A 350 -21.11 1.99 -16.76
C GLN A 350 -20.35 1.51 -18.00
N ARG A 351 -19.15 0.97 -17.84
CA ARG A 351 -18.33 0.44 -18.92
C ARG A 351 -18.46 -1.07 -19.09
N ALA A 352 -19.31 -1.74 -18.32
CA ALA A 352 -19.53 -3.17 -18.45
C ALA A 352 -20.12 -3.50 -19.84
N THR A 353 -19.53 -4.50 -20.52
CA THR A 353 -19.94 -4.93 -21.86
C THR A 353 -20.16 -6.43 -21.95
N CYS A 354 -21.09 -6.83 -22.80
CA CYS A 354 -21.25 -8.19 -23.27
C CYS A 354 -20.05 -8.63 -24.11
N ALA A 355 -19.87 -9.94 -24.30
CA ALA A 355 -18.85 -10.51 -25.19
C ALA A 355 -18.99 -10.04 -26.65
N THR A 356 -20.17 -9.57 -27.05
CA THR A 356 -20.45 -8.97 -28.37
C THR A 356 -20.00 -7.51 -28.48
N GLY A 357 -19.59 -6.88 -27.38
CA GLY A 357 -19.23 -5.46 -27.30
C GLY A 357 -20.40 -4.52 -26.98
N VAL A 358 -21.63 -5.03 -26.84
CA VAL A 358 -22.79 -4.24 -26.41
C VAL A 358 -22.64 -3.85 -24.94
N ASN A 359 -22.91 -2.60 -24.58
CA ASN A 359 -22.88 -2.16 -23.19
C ASN A 359 -24.06 -2.77 -22.42
N LEU A 360 -23.83 -3.24 -21.19
CA LEU A 360 -24.88 -3.83 -20.34
C LEU A 360 -26.02 -2.84 -20.04
N HIS A 361 -25.71 -1.55 -19.90
CA HIS A 361 -26.68 -0.49 -19.63
C HIS A 361 -27.52 -0.11 -20.86
N ASP A 362 -27.13 -0.55 -22.05
CA ASP A 362 -27.88 -0.32 -23.31
C ASP A 362 -28.83 -1.49 -23.65
N LEU A 363 -28.88 -2.55 -22.84
CA LEU A 363 -29.76 -3.70 -23.05
C LEU A 363 -31.22 -3.33 -22.73
N ASP A 364 -32.14 -3.62 -23.65
CA ASP A 364 -33.57 -3.35 -23.46
C ASP A 364 -34.20 -4.45 -22.58
N PRO A 365 -34.78 -4.13 -21.40
CA PRO A 365 -35.47 -5.10 -20.56
C PRO A 365 -36.63 -5.83 -21.26
N GLN A 366 -37.23 -5.25 -22.31
CA GLN A 366 -38.27 -5.92 -23.11
C GLN A 366 -37.75 -7.15 -23.85
N ASP A 367 -36.47 -7.18 -24.25
CA ASP A 367 -35.86 -8.32 -24.96
C ASP A 367 -35.71 -9.56 -24.07
N PHE A 368 -35.87 -9.40 -22.75
CA PHE A 368 -35.75 -10.45 -21.74
C PHE A 368 -37.09 -10.87 -21.13
N GLN A 369 -38.24 -10.52 -21.74
CA GLN A 369 -39.58 -10.84 -21.20
C GLN A 369 -39.94 -12.32 -21.22
N ASP A 370 -39.41 -13.06 -22.19
CA ASP A 370 -39.63 -14.50 -22.35
C ASP A 370 -38.59 -15.36 -21.59
N CYS A 371 -37.72 -14.68 -20.84
CA CYS A 371 -36.91 -15.23 -19.76
C CYS A 371 -37.71 -15.05 -18.44
#